data_AF-K5UTH1-F1
#
_entry.id   AF-K5UTH1-F1
#
_cell.length_a   1.000
_cell.length_b   1.000
_cell.length_c   1.000
_cell.angle_alpha   90.00
_cell.angle_beta   90.00
_cell.angle_gamma   90.00
#
_symmetry.space_group_name_H-M   'P 1'
#
loop_
_entity.id
_entity.type
_entity.pdbx_description
1 polymer ?
#
loop_
_entity_poly.entity_id
_entity_poly.type
_entity_poly.pdbx_seq_one_letter_code
_entity_poly.pdbx_strand_id
1 'polypeptide(L)'
;MIQCLTCEDWYHESCLNIRERPTSRASSPETSAHEAKPSGAEDEDADAHSEASSSGLPPPLVTASMYDVLVCSACVAKIDTLRRYAGTPGVLMVVRDTPQDGWKLIGRPEDQSQHVDIGTNSKPFDNATTGDKRTPSPSAEDTQQAKRLRTASPADEARTSVLPLSRPQPCLAPGPNPKAQDILSAARIGAPKGSAESLGAGDIFLTHGWRDRWCRCSSCLSSLEANSLLEEEETYEPPEDPDSGLSLEELGLRALQRLPRERALNGIQAFNEMRDQLMSHLRPFAEQDKEVTEADIRAFFETRMSEKDS
;
A
#
# COMPACT_ATOMS: atom_id res chain seq x y z
N MET A 1 1.98 -1.99 -9.17
CA MET A 1 3.13 -1.27 -8.59
C MET A 1 2.95 -1.26 -7.08
N ILE A 2 4.02 -1.13 -6.31
CA ILE A 2 4.01 -1.21 -4.84
C ILE A 2 4.77 0.00 -4.29
N GLN A 3 4.21 0.68 -3.30
CA GLN A 3 4.81 1.86 -2.67
C GLN A 3 5.75 1.48 -1.53
N CYS A 4 6.86 2.21 -1.36
CA CYS A 4 7.75 2.08 -0.21
C CYS A 4 7.23 2.88 0.98
N LEU A 5 7.07 2.26 2.15
CA LEU A 5 6.58 2.92 3.37
C LEU A 5 7.45 4.10 3.83
N THR A 6 8.78 4.05 3.61
CA THR A 6 9.72 5.00 4.22
C THR A 6 10.11 6.18 3.31
N CYS A 7 9.94 6.04 2.00
CA CYS A 7 10.27 7.12 1.05
C CYS A 7 9.17 7.40 0.03
N GLU A 8 8.01 6.75 0.16
CA GLU A 8 6.80 6.92 -0.67
C GLU A 8 6.97 6.69 -2.18
N ASP A 9 8.19 6.37 -2.64
CA ASP A 9 8.50 5.98 -4.02
C ASP A 9 7.76 4.70 -4.45
N TRP A 10 7.42 4.65 -5.74
CA TRP A 10 6.71 3.54 -6.37
C TRP A 10 7.64 2.59 -7.13
N TYR A 11 7.45 1.29 -6.92
CA TYR A 11 8.27 0.22 -7.49
C TYR A 11 7.43 -0.77 -8.33
N HIS A 12 8.02 -1.27 -9.41
CA HIS A 12 7.43 -2.33 -10.23
C HIS A 12 7.75 -3.71 -9.63
N GLU A 13 6.81 -4.66 -9.67
CA GLU A 13 7.01 -6.04 -9.19
C GLU A 13 8.23 -6.72 -9.83
N SER A 14 8.48 -6.43 -11.11
CA SER A 14 9.64 -6.91 -11.86
C SER A 14 10.97 -6.30 -11.42
N CYS A 15 10.98 -5.08 -10.88
CA CYS A 15 12.18 -4.45 -10.31
C CYS A 15 12.49 -4.96 -8.89
N LEU A 16 11.51 -5.56 -8.22
CA LEU A 16 11.62 -6.16 -6.89
C LEU A 16 11.91 -7.68 -6.94
N ASN A 17 12.09 -8.24 -8.14
CA ASN A 17 12.24 -9.68 -8.39
C ASN A 17 11.06 -10.55 -7.89
N ILE A 18 9.87 -9.96 -7.69
CA ILE A 18 8.67 -10.67 -7.24
C ILE A 18 8.14 -11.61 -8.33
N ARG A 19 8.36 -11.27 -9.60
CA ARG A 19 8.10 -12.11 -10.77
C ARG A 19 9.36 -12.19 -11.63
N GLU A 20 9.60 -13.36 -12.22
CA GLU A 20 10.50 -13.43 -13.36
C GLU A 20 9.94 -12.56 -14.50
N ARG A 21 10.81 -11.70 -15.04
CA ARG A 21 10.46 -10.89 -16.21
C ARG A 21 10.41 -11.84 -17.41
N PRO A 22 9.28 -11.94 -18.14
CA PRO A 22 9.27 -12.65 -19.41
C PRO A 22 10.37 -12.09 -20.30
N THR A 23 11.13 -12.96 -20.97
CA THR A 23 11.99 -12.54 -22.08
C THR A 23 11.15 -11.70 -23.03
N SER A 24 11.63 -10.50 -23.37
CA SER A 24 10.88 -9.44 -24.05
C SER A 24 9.82 -9.98 -25.00
N ARG A 25 8.54 -9.72 -24.68
CA ARG A 25 7.38 -10.03 -25.53
C ARG A 25 7.75 -9.66 -26.97
N ALA A 26 7.65 -10.62 -27.89
CA ALA A 26 7.77 -10.31 -29.31
C ALA A 26 6.85 -9.12 -29.63
N SER A 27 7.32 -8.20 -30.48
CA SER A 27 6.64 -6.93 -30.77
C SER A 27 5.14 -7.11 -30.89
N SER A 28 4.36 -6.23 -30.26
CA SER A 28 2.90 -6.24 -30.37
C SER A 28 2.51 -6.47 -31.84
N PRO A 29 1.59 -7.42 -32.13
CA PRO A 29 1.26 -7.73 -33.51
C PRO A 29 0.80 -6.44 -34.19
N GLU A 30 1.47 -6.08 -35.29
CA GLU A 30 1.09 -4.93 -36.08
C GLU A 30 -0.38 -5.09 -36.48
N THR A 31 -1.19 -4.07 -36.22
CA THR A 31 -2.58 -4.05 -36.63
C THR A 31 -2.64 -4.04 -38.16
N SER A 32 -2.74 -5.23 -38.74
CA SER A 32 -2.97 -5.45 -40.17
C SER A 32 -4.33 -4.87 -40.55
N ALA A 33 -4.35 -3.59 -40.88
CA ALA A 33 -5.48 -2.94 -41.51
C ALA A 33 -5.64 -3.50 -42.93
N HIS A 34 -6.45 -4.55 -43.09
CA HIS A 34 -7.26 -4.84 -44.28
C HIS A 34 -8.08 -6.12 -44.05
N GLU A 35 -9.37 -5.97 -43.76
CA GLU A 35 -10.47 -6.46 -44.62
C GLU A 35 -11.81 -5.96 -44.05
N ALA A 36 -12.75 -5.60 -44.93
CA ALA A 36 -14.01 -4.97 -44.55
C ALA A 36 -15.21 -5.71 -45.17
N LYS A 37 -16.20 -6.09 -44.33
CA LYS A 37 -17.66 -6.25 -44.59
C LYS A 37 -18.34 -7.13 -43.52
N PRO A 38 -19.68 -7.08 -43.31
CA PRO A 38 -20.36 -5.92 -42.72
C PRO A 38 -21.43 -6.28 -41.66
N SER A 39 -21.95 -5.25 -40.97
CA SER A 39 -23.31 -5.13 -40.38
C SER A 39 -23.86 -6.20 -39.41
N GLY A 40 -24.17 -5.75 -38.19
CA GLY A 40 -25.54 -5.87 -37.68
C GLY A 40 -25.77 -6.73 -36.43
N ALA A 41 -25.57 -6.15 -35.25
CA ALA A 41 -26.40 -6.36 -34.07
C ALA A 41 -26.15 -5.19 -33.08
N GLU A 42 -27.23 -4.72 -32.45
CA GLU A 42 -27.19 -3.84 -31.29
C GLU A 42 -26.91 -4.71 -30.05
N ASP A 43 -26.07 -4.27 -29.12
CA ASP A 43 -26.23 -4.54 -27.69
C ASP A 43 -25.23 -3.73 -26.82
N GLU A 44 -25.69 -3.51 -25.60
CA GLU A 44 -25.33 -2.53 -24.59
C GLU A 44 -23.90 -2.61 -23.99
N ASP A 45 -23.42 -1.46 -23.54
CA ASP A 45 -22.49 -1.23 -22.42
C ASP A 45 -21.61 -2.40 -21.94
N ALA A 46 -20.45 -2.56 -22.59
CA ALA A 46 -19.33 -3.34 -22.06
C ALA A 46 -18.19 -2.40 -21.62
N ASP A 47 -18.10 -2.16 -20.32
CA ASP A 47 -17.00 -1.43 -19.68
C ASP A 47 -15.63 -1.93 -20.16
N ALA A 48 -14.71 -0.99 -20.40
CA ALA A 48 -13.35 -1.25 -20.83
C ALA A 48 -12.46 -1.80 -19.70
N HIS A 49 -12.89 -2.90 -19.07
CA HIS A 49 -12.07 -3.71 -18.19
C HIS A 49 -10.86 -4.22 -18.94
N SER A 50 -9.73 -3.58 -18.68
CA SER A 50 -8.43 -3.92 -19.26
C SER A 50 -7.87 -5.19 -18.63
N GLU A 51 -8.46 -6.35 -18.94
CA GLU A 51 -8.03 -7.71 -18.57
C GLU A 51 -6.68 -8.13 -19.22
N ALA A 52 -5.84 -7.15 -19.55
CA ALA A 52 -4.66 -7.27 -20.40
C ALA A 52 -3.36 -7.16 -19.59
N SER A 53 -3.20 -7.93 -18.50
CA SER A 53 -1.86 -8.15 -17.88
C SER A 53 -1.66 -9.39 -16.99
N SER A 54 -2.71 -10.11 -16.55
CA SER A 54 -2.52 -11.20 -15.55
C SER A 54 -2.66 -12.63 -16.07
N SER A 55 -3.36 -12.86 -17.19
CA SER A 55 -3.84 -14.18 -17.65
C SER A 55 -2.79 -15.15 -18.24
N GLY A 56 -1.50 -14.92 -18.03
CA GLY A 56 -0.43 -15.78 -18.57
C GLY A 56 0.97 -15.59 -17.99
N LEU A 57 1.11 -14.90 -16.86
CA LEU A 57 2.40 -14.74 -16.17
C LEU A 57 2.58 -15.84 -15.10
N PRO A 58 3.82 -16.28 -14.82
CA PRO A 58 4.07 -17.17 -13.69
C PRO A 58 3.61 -16.50 -12.37
N PRO A 59 3.16 -17.29 -11.38
CA PRO A 59 2.67 -16.77 -10.12
C PRO A 59 3.80 -16.00 -9.39
N PRO A 60 3.49 -14.86 -8.75
CA PRO A 60 4.50 -14.08 -8.03
C PRO A 60 5.01 -14.84 -6.80
N LEU A 61 6.31 -14.69 -6.51
CA LEU A 61 6.98 -15.24 -5.32
C LEU A 61 6.45 -14.64 -4.01
N VAL A 62 5.94 -13.42 -4.09
CA VAL A 62 5.29 -12.68 -3.00
C VAL A 62 3.95 -12.17 -3.52
N THR A 63 2.85 -12.74 -3.04
CA THR A 63 1.50 -12.23 -3.33
C THR A 63 1.17 -11.04 -2.42
N ALA A 64 0.22 -10.20 -2.81
CA ALA A 64 -0.26 -9.08 -1.98
C ALA A 64 -0.82 -9.53 -0.61
N SER A 65 -1.24 -10.79 -0.48
CA SER A 65 -1.68 -11.38 0.80
C SER A 65 -0.54 -11.80 1.75
N MET A 66 0.72 -11.76 1.32
CA MET A 66 1.86 -12.19 2.14
C MET A 66 2.46 -11.05 2.98
N TYR A 67 2.13 -9.79 2.69
CA TYR A 67 2.73 -8.62 3.34
C TYR A 67 1.77 -7.43 3.36
N ASP A 68 1.95 -6.55 4.35
CA ASP A 68 1.16 -5.33 4.49
C ASP A 68 1.90 -4.14 3.84
N VAL A 69 3.23 -4.08 4.00
CA VAL A 69 4.07 -2.96 3.51
C VAL A 69 5.40 -3.42 2.94
N LEU A 70 5.91 -2.66 1.97
CA LEU A 70 7.24 -2.78 1.38
C LEU A 70 8.16 -1.69 1.95
N VAL A 71 9.42 -2.05 2.24
CA VAL A 71 10.50 -1.06 2.41
C VAL A 71 11.61 -1.34 1.40
N CYS A 72 11.91 -0.34 0.56
CA CYS A 72 12.90 -0.48 -0.49
C CYS A 72 14.33 -0.56 0.07
N SER A 73 15.23 -1.18 -0.68
CA SER A 73 16.59 -1.47 -0.22
C SER A 73 17.43 -0.25 0.11
N ALA A 74 17.12 0.90 -0.49
CA ALA A 74 17.77 2.17 -0.15
C ALA A 74 17.37 2.66 1.25
N CYS A 75 16.12 2.42 1.69
CA CYS A 75 15.64 2.74 3.02
C CYS A 75 16.08 1.69 4.05
N VAL A 76 15.99 0.40 3.70
CA VAL A 76 16.57 -0.68 4.53
C VAL A 76 18.05 -0.43 4.79
N ALA A 77 18.84 -0.05 3.78
CA ALA A 77 20.27 0.24 3.94
C ALA A 77 20.58 1.43 4.85
N LYS A 78 19.63 2.34 5.10
CA LYS A 78 19.79 3.50 6.02
C LYS A 78 19.38 3.17 7.46
N ILE A 79 18.43 2.27 7.66
CA ILE A 79 17.80 2.03 8.98
C ILE A 79 18.34 0.74 9.59
N ASP A 80 19.25 0.86 10.56
CA ASP A 80 19.95 -0.29 11.15
C ASP A 80 19.02 -1.32 11.82
N THR A 81 17.86 -0.88 12.35
CA THR A 81 16.84 -1.83 12.84
C THR A 81 16.27 -2.67 11.71
N LEU A 82 15.90 -2.09 10.56
CA LEU A 82 15.42 -2.86 9.41
C LEU A 82 16.50 -3.78 8.85
N ARG A 83 17.76 -3.34 8.81
CA ARG A 83 18.89 -4.21 8.41
C ARG A 83 19.00 -5.45 9.29
N ARG A 84 18.82 -5.32 10.61
CA ARG A 84 18.89 -6.45 11.55
C ARG A 84 17.74 -7.44 11.36
N TYR A 85 16.53 -6.96 11.05
CA TYR A 85 15.35 -7.81 10.87
C TYR A 85 15.19 -8.36 9.45
N ALA A 86 15.93 -7.86 8.45
CA ALA A 86 15.86 -8.35 7.07
C ALA A 86 16.05 -9.89 6.99
N GLY A 87 15.07 -10.59 6.40
CA GLY A 87 15.10 -12.06 6.27
C GLY A 87 14.89 -12.84 7.58
N THR A 88 14.43 -12.19 8.65
CA THR A 88 13.99 -12.86 9.90
C THR A 88 12.49 -13.20 9.84
N PRO A 89 11.94 -14.07 10.71
CA PRO A 89 10.54 -14.46 10.65
C PRO A 89 9.56 -13.27 10.69
N GLY A 90 8.68 -13.18 9.69
CA GLY A 90 7.76 -12.06 9.48
C GLY A 90 8.35 -10.87 8.72
N VAL A 91 9.58 -10.98 8.21
CA VAL A 91 10.23 -9.96 7.36
C VAL A 91 10.77 -10.67 6.12
N LEU A 92 9.92 -10.72 5.09
CA LEU A 92 10.19 -11.46 3.87
C LEU A 92 11.25 -10.75 3.04
N MET A 93 12.13 -11.51 2.37
CA MET A 93 13.08 -10.95 1.41
C MET A 93 13.30 -11.92 0.24
N VAL A 94 13.32 -11.38 -0.98
CA VAL A 94 13.60 -12.15 -2.21
C VAL A 94 15.11 -12.24 -2.44
N VAL A 95 15.60 -13.47 -2.56
CA VAL A 95 17.03 -13.81 -2.65
C VAL A 95 17.26 -15.00 -3.58
N ARG A 96 18.50 -15.26 -3.97
CA ARG A 96 18.94 -16.52 -4.62
C ARG A 96 20.30 -16.94 -4.05
N ASP A 97 20.70 -18.21 -4.18
CA ASP A 97 21.97 -18.68 -3.59
C ASP A 97 23.15 -18.38 -4.51
N THR A 98 23.00 -18.64 -5.81
CA THR A 98 23.95 -18.27 -6.86
C THR A 98 23.29 -17.42 -7.95
N PRO A 99 24.08 -16.76 -8.83
CA PRO A 99 23.57 -16.08 -10.03
C PRO A 99 22.80 -16.94 -11.03
N GLN A 100 22.90 -18.27 -10.92
CA GLN A 100 22.25 -19.23 -11.81
C GLN A 100 20.94 -19.78 -11.22
N ASP A 101 20.72 -19.64 -9.91
CA ASP A 101 19.51 -20.12 -9.24
C ASP A 101 18.32 -19.17 -9.46
N GLY A 102 17.13 -19.77 -9.47
CA GLY A 102 15.87 -19.05 -9.41
C GLY A 102 15.71 -18.26 -8.10
N TRP A 103 14.90 -17.20 -8.17
CA TRP A 103 14.54 -16.41 -7.00
C TRP A 103 13.71 -17.22 -5.99
N LYS A 104 14.02 -17.07 -4.70
CA LYS A 104 13.32 -17.70 -3.58
C LYS A 104 13.07 -16.71 -2.44
N LEU A 105 12.13 -17.03 -1.58
CA LEU A 105 11.73 -16.20 -0.44
C LEU A 105 12.34 -16.71 0.87
N ILE A 106 12.91 -15.83 1.68
CA ILE A 106 13.29 -16.09 3.07
C ILE A 106 12.46 -15.23 4.03
N GLY A 107 12.47 -15.55 5.33
CA GLY A 107 11.78 -14.77 6.37
C GLY A 107 10.30 -15.08 6.58
N ARG A 108 9.77 -16.17 6.00
CA ARG A 108 8.40 -16.63 6.32
C ARG A 108 8.28 -16.97 7.81
N PRO A 109 7.14 -16.66 8.48
CA PRO A 109 6.85 -17.20 9.80
C PRO A 109 6.72 -18.74 9.73
N GLU A 110 7.07 -19.45 10.81
CA GLU A 110 7.28 -20.90 10.77
C GLU A 110 5.99 -21.76 10.82
N ASP A 111 4.80 -21.15 10.93
CA ASP A 111 3.53 -21.86 11.02
C ASP A 111 2.75 -21.93 9.69
N GLN A 112 3.11 -22.90 8.81
CA GLN A 112 2.16 -23.61 7.93
C GLN A 112 2.76 -24.80 7.13
N SER A 113 3.69 -25.58 7.71
CA SER A 113 4.13 -26.87 7.16
C SER A 113 3.64 -28.06 7.97
N GLN A 114 2.34 -28.13 8.26
CA GLN A 114 1.71 -29.31 8.86
C GLN A 114 1.21 -30.28 7.77
N HIS A 115 2.09 -31.19 7.34
CA HIS A 115 1.64 -32.47 6.78
C HIS A 115 1.22 -33.37 7.95
N VAL A 116 -0.04 -33.24 8.39
CA VAL A 116 -0.63 -34.14 9.39
C VAL A 116 -1.01 -35.46 8.74
N ASP A 117 -0.08 -36.42 8.78
CA ASP A 117 -0.33 -37.81 8.40
C ASP A 117 -1.32 -38.50 9.37
N ILE A 118 -2.61 -38.42 9.06
CA ILE A 118 -3.65 -39.15 9.78
C ILE A 118 -3.86 -40.53 9.14
N GLY A 119 -2.94 -41.43 9.47
CA GLY A 119 -3.21 -42.83 9.85
C GLY A 119 -3.64 -43.87 8.80
N THR A 120 -3.05 -45.06 8.89
CA THR A 120 -3.82 -46.31 8.76
C THR A 120 -3.20 -47.51 9.50
N ASN A 121 -4.04 -48.12 10.33
CA ASN A 121 -4.09 -49.54 10.74
C ASN A 121 -3.22 -50.16 11.87
N SER A 122 -3.98 -50.87 12.74
CA SER A 122 -3.67 -52.13 13.45
C SER A 122 -3.01 -52.12 14.85
N LYS A 123 -3.90 -52.38 15.83
CA LYS A 123 -3.71 -52.83 17.25
C LYS A 123 -3.10 -54.27 17.33
N PRO A 124 -2.80 -54.92 18.51
CA PRO A 124 -3.38 -54.68 19.86
C PRO A 124 -2.57 -54.98 21.16
N PHE A 125 -3.23 -54.70 22.31
CA PHE A 125 -2.91 -55.05 23.72
C PHE A 125 -1.72 -54.32 24.39
N ASP A 126 -1.72 -53.99 25.69
CA ASP A 126 -2.47 -54.57 26.82
C ASP A 126 -3.05 -53.57 27.86
N ASN A 127 -3.89 -54.10 28.77
CA ASN A 127 -4.54 -53.49 29.95
C ASN A 127 -3.64 -52.51 30.76
N ALA A 128 -4.08 -51.42 31.41
CA ALA A 128 -5.02 -51.31 32.56
C ALA A 128 -5.04 -49.82 33.06
N THR A 129 -5.79 -49.32 34.06
CA THR A 129 -7.16 -49.53 34.61
C THR A 129 -7.41 -48.43 35.67
N THR A 130 -8.59 -47.75 35.68
CA THR A 130 -9.05 -46.69 36.63
C THR A 130 -8.16 -45.43 36.80
N GLY A 131 -8.63 -44.18 36.85
CA GLY A 131 -9.98 -43.64 36.97
C GLY A 131 -10.26 -43.10 38.38
N ASP A 132 -10.11 -41.79 38.62
CA ASP A 132 -11.11 -41.00 39.38
C ASP A 132 -11.00 -39.47 39.16
N LYS A 133 -11.95 -38.72 39.73
CA LYS A 133 -12.29 -37.33 39.40
C LYS A 133 -12.01 -36.32 40.54
N ARG A 134 -11.49 -35.15 40.13
CA ARG A 134 -11.88 -33.78 40.54
C ARG A 134 -11.75 -33.30 42.02
N THR A 135 -11.01 -32.18 42.13
CA THR A 135 -11.35 -30.94 42.90
C THR A 135 -11.26 -30.98 44.44
N PRO A 136 -11.39 -29.84 45.17
CA PRO A 136 -10.40 -28.76 45.21
C PRO A 136 -10.05 -28.32 46.65
N SER A 137 -9.28 -27.24 46.78
CA SER A 137 -8.82 -26.59 48.03
C SER A 137 -9.92 -26.21 49.03
N PRO A 138 -9.54 -26.03 50.31
CA PRO A 138 -10.13 -25.01 51.17
C PRO A 138 -9.10 -23.99 51.69
N SER A 139 -9.50 -22.73 51.77
CA SER A 139 -8.80 -21.63 52.44
C SER A 139 -9.19 -21.54 53.92
N ALA A 140 -8.28 -21.06 54.78
CA ALA A 140 -8.61 -20.37 56.05
C ALA A 140 -7.39 -19.58 56.55
N GLU A 141 -7.63 -18.53 57.35
CA GLU A 141 -6.68 -17.45 57.61
C GLU A 141 -6.15 -17.38 59.07
N ASP A 142 -5.14 -16.53 59.23
CA ASP A 142 -4.85 -15.63 60.38
C ASP A 142 -4.01 -16.10 61.59
N THR A 143 -3.36 -15.09 62.20
CA THR A 143 -3.13 -14.83 63.64
C THR A 143 -1.66 -14.63 64.12
N GLN A 144 -1.19 -13.38 63.99
CA GLN A 144 -0.51 -12.54 65.02
C GLN A 144 0.89 -12.85 65.65
N GLN A 145 1.85 -11.97 65.30
CA GLN A 145 2.67 -11.05 66.15
C GLN A 145 3.67 -11.49 67.27
N ALA A 146 4.87 -10.85 67.15
CA ALA A 146 5.66 -10.11 68.17
C ALA A 146 6.79 -10.76 69.02
N LYS A 147 8.03 -10.20 68.88
CA LYS A 147 8.78 -9.52 69.97
C LYS A 147 10.11 -8.84 69.55
N ARG A 148 10.25 -7.54 69.91
CA ARG A 148 11.47 -6.73 70.28
C ARG A 148 12.62 -6.63 69.24
N LEU A 149 13.03 -5.46 68.71
CA LEU A 149 13.26 -4.08 69.20
C LEU A 149 14.61 -3.85 69.93
N ARG A 150 15.50 -3.04 69.32
CA ARG A 150 16.58 -2.27 69.96
C ARG A 150 16.69 -0.89 69.29
N THR A 151 17.06 0.12 70.07
CA THR A 151 16.74 1.55 69.86
C THR A 151 17.92 2.42 69.42
N ALA A 152 17.67 3.42 68.55
CA ALA A 152 18.06 4.83 68.72
C ALA A 152 17.55 5.71 67.54
N SER A 153 17.21 6.96 67.82
CA SER A 153 16.82 8.03 66.87
C SER A 153 17.68 9.28 67.18
N PRO A 154 17.45 10.47 66.57
CA PRO A 154 17.15 10.84 65.17
C PRO A 154 18.13 11.91 64.63
N ALA A 155 18.11 12.20 63.31
CA ALA A 155 18.36 13.53 62.76
C ALA A 155 17.98 13.58 61.26
N ASP A 156 17.49 14.73 60.79
CA ASP A 156 17.33 15.07 59.38
C ASP A 156 18.63 14.92 58.57
N GLU A 157 18.53 14.53 57.30
CA GLU A 157 19.00 15.33 56.16
C GLU A 157 18.34 14.82 54.87
N ALA A 158 18.10 15.74 53.92
CA ALA A 158 17.34 15.47 52.71
C ALA A 158 18.02 14.42 51.82
N ARG A 159 17.27 13.38 51.43
CA ARG A 159 17.68 12.43 50.39
C ARG A 159 16.63 12.34 49.29
N THR A 160 16.90 13.07 48.22
CA THR A 160 16.22 13.00 46.93
C THR A 160 15.95 11.55 46.55
N SER A 161 14.68 11.20 46.32
CA SER A 161 14.26 9.86 45.88
C SER A 161 14.63 9.66 44.42
N VAL A 162 15.92 9.45 44.14
CA VAL A 162 16.37 8.97 42.84
C VAL A 162 15.94 7.51 42.73
N LEU A 163 14.87 7.28 41.97
CA LEU A 163 14.47 5.93 41.56
C LEU A 163 15.70 5.25 40.94
N PRO A 164 16.06 4.02 41.33
CA PRO A 164 17.20 3.35 40.74
C PRO A 164 16.96 3.21 39.24
N LEU A 165 17.91 3.67 38.42
CA LEU A 165 17.82 3.58 36.97
C LEU A 165 17.48 2.13 36.59
N SER A 166 16.38 1.97 35.86
CA SER A 166 15.91 0.67 35.40
C SER A 166 17.06 -0.05 34.70
N ARG A 167 17.28 -1.33 35.05
CA ARG A 167 18.29 -2.15 34.34
C ARG A 167 17.98 -2.09 32.84
N PRO A 168 18.99 -1.92 31.96
CA PRO A 168 18.75 -1.93 30.53
C PRO A 168 18.08 -3.26 30.16
N GLN A 169 16.86 -3.20 29.65
CA GLN A 169 16.15 -4.40 29.21
C GLN A 169 16.96 -5.07 28.10
N PRO A 170 17.07 -6.41 28.10
CA PRO A 170 17.78 -7.12 27.04
C PRO A 170 17.09 -6.86 25.70
N CYS A 171 17.90 -6.67 24.66
CA CYS A 171 17.39 -6.47 23.30
C CYS A 171 16.76 -7.77 22.79
N LEU A 172 15.44 -7.79 22.65
CA LEU A 172 14.64 -8.90 22.12
C LEU A 172 14.61 -8.97 20.58
N ALA A 173 15.32 -8.08 19.88
CA ALA A 173 15.39 -8.13 18.42
C ALA A 173 16.08 -9.43 17.96
N PRO A 174 15.61 -10.07 16.88
CA PRO A 174 16.17 -11.32 16.38
C PRO A 174 17.66 -11.19 16.01
N GLY A 175 18.34 -12.33 15.96
CA GLY A 175 19.68 -12.40 15.38
C GLY A 175 19.63 -12.05 13.89
N PRO A 176 20.59 -11.28 13.36
CA PRO A 176 20.60 -10.91 11.94
C PRO A 176 20.76 -12.16 11.08
N ASN A 177 19.92 -12.30 10.05
CA ASN A 177 20.06 -13.37 9.07
C ASN A 177 21.37 -13.14 8.26
N PRO A 178 22.34 -14.08 8.26
CA PRO A 178 23.65 -13.86 7.67
C PRO A 178 23.55 -13.58 6.17
N LYS A 179 22.76 -14.37 5.45
CA LYS A 179 22.53 -14.18 4.01
C LYS A 179 21.93 -12.81 3.70
N ALA A 180 21.09 -12.29 4.59
CA ALA A 180 20.52 -10.96 4.42
C ALA A 180 21.56 -9.85 4.64
N GLN A 181 22.47 -10.01 5.60
CA GLN A 181 23.58 -9.06 5.81
C GLN A 181 24.52 -9.03 4.61
N ASP A 182 24.85 -10.19 4.02
CA ASP A 182 25.71 -10.27 2.85
C ASP A 182 25.14 -9.46 1.69
N ILE A 183 23.85 -9.66 1.36
CA ILE A 183 23.13 -8.93 0.30
C ILE A 183 23.08 -7.42 0.60
N LEU A 184 22.73 -7.03 1.83
CA LEU A 184 22.66 -5.61 2.22
C LEU A 184 24.05 -4.94 2.24
N SER A 185 25.11 -5.69 2.53
CA SER A 185 26.49 -5.18 2.48
C SER A 185 26.95 -4.95 1.04
N ALA A 186 26.63 -5.87 0.12
CA ALA A 186 26.93 -5.73 -1.30
C ALA A 186 26.14 -4.57 -1.95
N ALA A 187 24.87 -4.40 -1.59
CA ALA A 187 24.04 -3.30 -2.06
C ALA A 187 24.59 -1.91 -1.65
N ARG A 188 25.18 -1.79 -0.45
CA ARG A 188 25.84 -0.55 0.02
C ARG A 188 27.09 -0.17 -0.79
N ILE A 189 27.72 -1.10 -1.50
CA ILE A 189 28.93 -0.86 -2.33
C ILE A 189 28.54 -0.31 -3.72
N GLY A 190 27.25 -0.10 -4.00
CA GLY A 190 26.78 0.49 -5.26
C GLY A 190 26.69 -0.52 -6.41
N ALA A 191 26.57 -1.81 -6.10
CA ALA A 191 26.31 -2.84 -7.10
C ALA A 191 25.03 -2.49 -7.90
N PRO A 192 25.07 -2.48 -9.24
CA PRO A 192 23.93 -2.04 -10.05
C PRO A 192 22.70 -2.94 -9.83
N LYS A 193 21.57 -2.32 -9.46
CA LYS A 193 20.29 -3.02 -9.29
C LYS A 193 19.91 -3.75 -10.59
N GLY A 194 19.61 -5.04 -10.49
CA GLY A 194 19.22 -5.86 -11.64
C GLY A 194 20.38 -6.40 -12.49
N SER A 195 21.63 -6.35 -12.03
CA SER A 195 22.69 -7.14 -12.67
C SER A 195 22.38 -8.64 -12.57
N ALA A 196 22.74 -9.40 -13.60
CA ALA A 196 22.56 -10.85 -13.65
C ALA A 196 23.36 -11.60 -12.56
N GLU A 197 24.21 -10.91 -11.81
CA GLU A 197 25.07 -11.44 -10.74
C GLU A 197 24.53 -11.15 -9.32
N SER A 198 23.57 -10.22 -9.17
CA SER A 198 23.07 -9.82 -7.84
C SER A 198 22.29 -10.94 -7.14
N LEU A 199 22.66 -11.30 -5.90
CA LEU A 199 21.98 -12.35 -5.11
C LEU A 199 20.65 -11.90 -4.48
N GLY A 200 20.32 -10.61 -4.58
CA GLY A 200 19.09 -10.00 -4.05
C GLY A 200 19.16 -8.48 -4.12
N ALA A 201 18.00 -7.83 -4.26
CA ALA A 201 17.94 -6.37 -4.35
C ALA A 201 17.99 -5.66 -2.98
N GLY A 202 17.72 -6.39 -1.89
CA GLY A 202 17.77 -5.92 -0.49
C GLY A 202 16.47 -5.29 0.02
N ASP A 203 15.40 -5.32 -0.77
CA ASP A 203 14.07 -4.82 -0.40
C ASP A 203 13.37 -5.84 0.52
N ILE A 204 12.65 -5.36 1.54
CA ILE A 204 11.96 -6.23 2.51
C ILE A 204 10.45 -6.00 2.50
N PHE A 205 9.70 -7.07 2.73
CA PHE A 205 8.23 -7.03 2.83
C PHE A 205 7.83 -7.43 4.25
N LEU A 206 7.13 -6.55 4.96
CA LEU A 206 6.76 -6.76 6.35
C LEU A 206 5.38 -7.43 6.40
N THR A 207 5.30 -8.62 7.02
CA THR A 207 4.04 -9.36 7.17
C THR A 207 3.12 -8.68 8.20
N HIS A 208 1.83 -8.98 8.16
CA HIS A 208 0.83 -8.46 9.10
C HIS A 208 1.27 -8.39 10.57
N GLY A 209 0.87 -7.33 11.28
CA GLY A 209 1.25 -7.07 12.67
C GLY A 209 2.74 -6.74 12.87
N TRP A 210 3.39 -6.12 11.88
CA TRP A 210 4.84 -5.85 11.91
C TRP A 210 5.28 -4.84 12.96
N ARG A 211 4.45 -3.82 13.24
CA ARG A 211 4.72 -2.79 14.26
C ARG A 211 4.88 -3.39 15.67
N ASP A 212 4.16 -4.47 15.97
CA ASP A 212 4.23 -5.17 17.27
C ASP A 212 5.47 -6.04 17.44
N ARG A 213 6.11 -6.47 16.34
CA ARG A 213 7.32 -7.30 16.37
C ARG A 213 8.59 -6.52 16.72
N TRP A 214 8.53 -5.19 16.76
CA TRP A 214 9.68 -4.35 17.05
C TRP A 214 10.10 -4.40 18.52
N CYS A 215 11.36 -4.74 18.75
CA CYS A 215 11.99 -4.59 20.06
C CYS A 215 12.03 -3.11 20.49
N ARG A 216 11.41 -2.80 21.62
CA ARG A 216 11.33 -1.43 22.19
C ARG A 216 12.50 -1.06 23.12
N CYS A 217 13.65 -1.73 23.00
CA CYS A 217 14.86 -1.33 23.73
C CYS A 217 15.43 -0.02 23.16
N SER A 218 16.18 0.74 23.96
CA SER A 218 16.65 2.09 23.60
C SER A 218 17.41 2.17 22.26
N SER A 219 18.23 1.17 21.93
CA SER A 219 18.98 1.16 20.66
C SER A 219 18.13 0.89 19.42
N CYS A 220 17.04 0.12 19.54
CA CYS A 220 16.12 -0.13 18.43
C CYS A 220 15.09 0.99 18.29
N LEU A 221 14.53 1.44 19.42
CA LEU A 221 13.46 2.43 19.47
C LEU A 221 13.90 3.77 18.87
N SER A 222 15.08 4.30 19.22
CA SER A 222 15.59 5.55 18.61
C SER A 222 15.84 5.45 17.10
N SER A 223 16.09 4.24 16.56
CA SER A 223 16.21 4.01 15.12
C SER A 223 14.85 3.91 14.40
N LEU A 224 13.78 3.56 15.12
CA LEU A 224 12.43 3.42 14.57
C LEU A 224 11.64 4.73 14.64
N GLU A 225 11.76 5.47 15.75
CA GLU A 225 11.17 6.81 15.93
C GLU A 225 11.67 7.80 14.88
N ALA A 226 12.98 7.79 14.59
CA ALA A 226 13.59 8.67 13.60
C ALA A 226 13.11 8.44 12.14
N ASN A 227 12.30 7.40 11.89
CA ASN A 227 11.79 7.04 10.57
C ASN A 227 10.28 6.71 10.58
N SER A 228 9.54 7.13 11.62
CA SER A 228 8.09 6.93 11.78
C SER A 228 7.60 5.48 11.64
N LEU A 229 8.44 4.48 11.99
CA LEU A 229 8.13 3.05 11.79
C LEU A 229 7.34 2.39 12.94
N LEU A 230 6.86 3.18 13.91
CA LEU A 230 6.17 2.68 15.10
C LEU A 230 4.66 2.84 15.05
N GLU A 231 4.18 3.94 14.47
CA GLU A 231 2.78 4.33 14.46
C GLU A 231 2.19 4.12 13.06
N GLU A 232 0.86 4.10 12.99
CA GLU A 232 0.11 4.10 11.73
C GLU A 232 -0.38 5.52 11.52
N GLU A 233 -0.11 6.09 10.35
CA GLU A 233 -0.63 7.40 10.00
C GLU A 233 -2.13 7.29 9.77
N GLU A 234 -2.91 8.19 10.39
CA GLU A 234 -4.35 8.25 10.16
C GLU A 234 -4.59 8.60 8.70
N THR A 235 -5.34 7.74 7.99
CA THR A 235 -5.72 8.03 6.60
C THR A 235 -6.63 9.26 6.60
N TYR A 236 -6.11 10.38 6.11
CA TYR A 236 -6.90 11.61 5.98
C TYR A 236 -8.07 11.37 5.02
N GLU A 237 -9.28 11.32 5.57
CA GLU A 237 -10.52 11.30 4.81
C GLU A 237 -10.92 12.74 4.49
N PRO A 238 -10.95 13.17 3.21
CA PRO A 238 -11.42 14.49 2.85
C PRO A 238 -12.87 14.68 3.32
N PRO A 239 -13.25 15.87 3.82
CA PRO A 239 -14.65 16.15 4.17
C PRO A 239 -15.57 15.87 2.98
N GLU A 240 -16.71 15.22 3.25
CA GLU A 240 -17.75 15.00 2.23
C GLU A 240 -18.16 16.34 1.61
N ASP A 241 -17.97 16.47 0.30
CA ASP A 241 -18.52 17.62 -0.44
C ASP A 241 -20.05 17.51 -0.45
N PRO A 242 -20.82 18.51 0.03
CA PRO A 242 -22.28 18.49 0.04
C PRO A 242 -22.92 18.42 -1.36
N ASP A 243 -22.14 18.65 -2.42
CA ASP A 243 -22.54 18.51 -3.81
C ASP A 243 -22.08 17.16 -4.45
N SER A 244 -21.34 16.29 -3.72
CA SER A 244 -20.78 15.01 -4.23
C SER A 244 -21.80 13.94 -4.63
N GLY A 245 -22.99 13.97 -4.05
CA GLY A 245 -24.10 13.05 -4.36
C GLY A 245 -25.15 13.62 -5.31
N LEU A 246 -24.94 14.80 -5.89
CA LEU A 246 -25.91 15.48 -6.75
C LEU A 246 -25.69 15.17 -8.22
N SER A 247 -26.78 15.12 -8.99
CA SER A 247 -26.71 15.04 -10.44
C SER A 247 -26.13 16.33 -11.06
N LEU A 248 -25.56 16.22 -12.26
CA LEU A 248 -25.06 17.38 -13.02
C LEU A 248 -26.16 18.44 -13.24
N GLU A 249 -27.41 18.02 -13.39
CA GLU A 249 -28.56 18.93 -13.52
C GLU A 249 -28.80 19.70 -12.22
N GLU A 250 -28.87 19.03 -11.07
CA GLU A 250 -29.06 19.67 -9.76
C GLU A 250 -27.91 20.61 -9.40
N LEU A 251 -26.67 20.20 -9.67
CA LEU A 251 -25.47 21.05 -9.59
C LEU A 251 -25.62 22.33 -10.42
N GLY A 252 -26.02 22.18 -11.69
CA GLY A 252 -26.26 23.30 -12.60
C GLY A 252 -27.38 24.22 -12.10
N LEU A 253 -28.50 23.66 -11.66
CA LEU A 253 -29.66 24.39 -11.15
C LEU A 253 -29.32 25.16 -9.85
N ARG A 254 -28.53 24.55 -8.96
CA ARG A 254 -28.02 25.18 -7.73
C ARG A 254 -27.03 26.31 -8.03
N ALA A 255 -26.16 26.14 -9.03
CA ALA A 255 -25.27 27.20 -9.50
C ALA A 255 -26.05 28.38 -10.11
N LEU A 256 -27.10 28.11 -10.90
CA LEU A 256 -27.99 29.14 -11.46
C LEU A 256 -28.78 29.89 -10.37
N GLN A 257 -29.24 29.19 -9.32
CA GLN A 257 -29.92 29.82 -8.18
C GLN A 257 -29.00 30.73 -7.35
N ARG A 258 -27.70 30.41 -7.25
CA ARG A 258 -26.68 31.26 -6.60
C ARG A 258 -26.31 32.50 -7.42
N LEU A 259 -26.74 32.60 -8.68
CA LEU A 259 -26.35 33.66 -9.61
C LEU A 259 -27.15 34.96 -9.35
N PRO A 260 -26.51 36.14 -9.21
CA PRO A 260 -27.23 37.39 -9.01
C PRO A 260 -28.23 37.67 -10.13
N ARG A 261 -29.46 38.05 -9.79
CA ARG A 261 -30.56 38.27 -10.75
C ARG A 261 -30.18 39.14 -11.95
N GLU A 262 -29.43 40.21 -11.72
CA GLU A 262 -28.93 41.09 -12.78
C GLU A 262 -27.98 40.37 -13.75
N ARG A 263 -27.02 39.60 -13.23
CA ARG A 263 -26.13 38.77 -14.06
C ARG A 263 -26.89 37.69 -14.81
N ALA A 264 -27.91 37.09 -14.21
CA ALA A 264 -28.77 36.10 -14.86
C ALA A 264 -29.57 36.74 -16.01
N LEU A 265 -30.18 37.91 -15.81
CA LEU A 265 -30.92 38.63 -16.85
C LEU A 265 -30.00 39.08 -17.99
N ASN A 266 -28.85 39.67 -17.68
CA ASN A 266 -27.86 40.09 -18.68
C ASN A 266 -27.30 38.88 -19.45
N GLY A 267 -27.10 37.74 -18.79
CA GLY A 267 -26.68 36.48 -19.41
C GLY A 267 -27.74 35.91 -20.36
N ILE A 268 -29.01 35.91 -19.95
CA ILE A 268 -30.14 35.50 -20.81
C ILE A 268 -30.25 36.42 -22.04
N GLN A 269 -30.12 37.74 -21.85
CA GLN A 269 -30.17 38.69 -22.96
C GLN A 269 -29.00 38.46 -23.94
N ALA A 270 -27.77 38.43 -23.45
CA ALA A 270 -26.58 38.19 -24.27
C ALA A 270 -26.62 36.83 -24.99
N PHE A 271 -27.16 35.79 -24.35
CA PHE A 271 -27.38 34.49 -24.98
C PHE A 271 -28.41 34.56 -26.12
N ASN A 272 -29.56 35.22 -25.91
CA ASN A 272 -30.57 35.38 -26.96
C ASN A 272 -30.01 36.20 -28.15
N GLU A 273 -29.32 37.31 -27.88
CA GLU A 273 -28.67 38.13 -28.90
C GLU A 273 -27.62 37.32 -29.71
N MET A 274 -26.81 36.52 -29.02
CA MET A 274 -25.86 35.60 -29.67
C MET A 274 -26.55 34.53 -30.51
N ARG A 275 -27.59 33.88 -29.96
CA ARG A 275 -28.38 32.86 -30.67
C ARG A 275 -29.00 33.44 -31.93
N ASP A 276 -29.63 34.61 -31.85
CA ASP A 276 -30.38 35.20 -32.95
C ASP A 276 -29.43 35.67 -34.06
N GLN A 277 -28.26 36.20 -33.70
CA GLN A 277 -27.18 36.52 -34.65
C GLN A 277 -26.60 35.26 -35.30
N LEU A 278 -26.32 34.19 -34.53
CA LEU A 278 -25.83 32.92 -35.08
C LEU A 278 -26.86 32.29 -36.03
N MET A 279 -28.14 32.27 -35.65
CA MET A 279 -29.24 31.81 -36.51
C MET A 279 -29.39 32.67 -37.77
N SER A 280 -29.10 33.98 -37.70
CA SER A 280 -29.10 34.85 -38.88
C SER A 280 -27.92 34.57 -39.83
N HIS A 281 -26.75 34.23 -39.28
CA HIS A 281 -25.55 33.84 -40.04
C HIS A 281 -25.73 32.47 -40.72
N LEU A 282 -26.40 31.54 -40.05
CA LEU A 282 -26.64 30.18 -40.57
C LEU A 282 -27.85 30.07 -41.52
N ARG A 283 -28.82 31.00 -41.45
CA ARG A 283 -30.00 31.03 -42.34
C ARG A 283 -29.68 30.91 -43.84
N PRO A 284 -28.76 31.68 -44.44
CA PRO A 284 -28.46 31.56 -45.86
C PRO A 284 -27.85 30.21 -46.27
N PHE A 285 -27.22 29.46 -45.36
CA PHE A 285 -26.72 28.11 -45.64
C PHE A 285 -27.90 27.13 -45.80
N ALA A 286 -28.92 27.25 -44.96
CA ALA A 286 -30.15 26.46 -45.06
C ALA A 286 -30.99 26.82 -46.31
N GLU A 287 -30.99 28.09 -46.73
CA GLU A 287 -31.67 28.53 -47.97
C GLU A 287 -30.94 28.09 -49.25
N GLN A 288 -29.63 27.83 -49.17
CA GLN A 288 -28.77 27.40 -50.28
C GLN A 288 -28.51 25.88 -50.30
N ASP A 289 -29.15 25.12 -49.42
CA ASP A 289 -28.95 23.67 -49.21
C ASP A 289 -27.46 23.29 -49.06
N LYS A 290 -26.72 24.13 -48.33
CA LYS A 290 -25.26 24.03 -48.16
C LYS A 290 -24.92 23.55 -46.74
N GLU A 291 -24.12 22.49 -46.65
CA GLU A 291 -23.58 22.00 -45.37
C GLU A 291 -22.71 23.07 -44.68
N VAL A 292 -22.88 23.20 -43.36
CA VAL A 292 -22.14 24.15 -42.51
C VAL A 292 -20.86 23.48 -42.02
N THR A 293 -19.71 24.14 -42.23
CA THR A 293 -18.40 23.60 -41.81
C THR A 293 -17.89 24.25 -40.52
N GLU A 294 -16.91 23.61 -39.86
CA GLU A 294 -16.24 24.15 -38.67
C GLU A 294 -15.63 25.55 -38.92
N ALA A 295 -15.12 25.79 -40.13
CA ALA A 295 -14.54 27.07 -40.52
C ALA A 295 -15.58 28.20 -40.56
N ASP A 296 -16.80 27.92 -41.04
CA ASP A 296 -17.89 28.90 -41.08
C ASP A 296 -18.32 29.33 -39.67
N ILE A 297 -18.30 28.39 -38.71
CA ILE A 297 -18.62 28.67 -37.31
C ILE A 297 -17.50 29.45 -36.62
N ARG A 298 -16.22 29.10 -36.85
CA ARG A 298 -15.09 29.88 -36.30
C ARG A 298 -15.08 31.31 -36.80
N ALA A 299 -15.27 31.54 -38.10
CA ALA A 299 -15.28 32.86 -38.70
C ALA A 299 -16.34 33.79 -38.07
N PHE A 300 -17.52 33.25 -37.73
CA PHE A 300 -18.56 33.99 -37.01
C PHE A 300 -18.09 34.46 -35.61
N PHE A 301 -17.50 33.55 -34.82
CA PHE A 301 -17.02 33.89 -33.47
C PHE A 301 -15.81 34.83 -33.50
N GLU A 302 -14.87 34.66 -34.43
CA GLU A 302 -13.73 35.58 -34.62
C GLU A 302 -14.20 37.00 -34.96
N THR A 303 -15.13 37.13 -35.91
CA THR A 303 -15.74 38.43 -36.26
C THR A 303 -16.34 39.10 -35.02
N ARG A 304 -17.19 38.38 -34.27
CA ARG A 304 -17.86 38.89 -33.07
C ARG A 304 -16.91 39.25 -31.93
N MET A 305 -15.77 38.56 -31.80
CA MET A 305 -14.74 38.92 -30.82
C MET A 305 -14.05 40.23 -31.20
N SER A 306 -13.69 40.40 -32.48
CA SER A 306 -13.06 41.64 -32.96
C SER A 306 -13.94 42.89 -32.83
N GLU A 307 -15.26 42.75 -33.00
CA GLU A 307 -16.25 43.82 -32.79
C GLU A 307 -16.43 44.22 -31.32
N LYS A 308 -16.04 43.36 -30.37
CA LYS A 308 -16.21 43.59 -28.94
C LYS A 308 -14.99 44.22 -28.26
N ASP A 309 -13.81 44.03 -28.86
CA ASP A 309 -12.54 44.60 -28.41
C ASP A 309 -12.20 45.96 -29.08
N SER A 310 -13.12 46.49 -29.89
CA SER A 310 -13.00 47.77 -30.63
C SER A 310 -13.85 48.90 -30.01
#